data_AF-K1T2P1-F1
#
_entry.id   AF-K1T2P1-F1
#
_cell.length_a   1.000
_cell.length_b   1.000
_cell.length_c   1.000
_cell.angle_alpha   90.00
_cell.angle_beta   90.00
_cell.angle_gamma   90.00
#
_symmetry.space_group_name_H-M   'P 1'
#
loop_
_entity.id
_entity.type
_entity.pdbx_description
1 polymer ?
#
loop_
_entity_poly.entity_id
_entity_poly.type
_entity_poly.pdbx_seq_one_letter_code
_entity_poly.pdbx_strand_id
1 'polypeptide(L)'
;MDWDHSYYTNTDENIGGIWYFLKKCDEHGWIQREYKPMPWCPRCGTSLSEHEMTGSYKMMTHNSVYFKLPIKEIPSKMLVWTTTPWTLSSNVALAVNPEIDYVEVKVRSDEKTLILAKNAIGHLGDDKVEVLRAFKGSELVGYHYETCFPDIPAQSGIDHKIVAWDDVAADEGTGIVHIAP
;
A
#
# COMPACT_ATOMS: atom_id res chain seq x y z
N MET A 1 23.74 -43.87 9.05
CA MET A 1 24.19 -42.51 9.40
C MET A 1 25.62 -42.64 9.87
N ASP A 2 26.52 -41.84 9.30
CA ASP A 2 27.92 -41.75 9.75
C ASP A 2 27.99 -40.59 10.74
N TRP A 3 27.95 -40.92 12.03
CA TRP A 3 27.91 -39.92 13.09
C TRP A 3 29.30 -39.31 13.34
N ASP A 4 30.36 -40.05 13.05
CA ASP A 4 31.75 -39.65 13.29
C ASP A 4 32.23 -38.61 12.26
N HIS A 5 31.62 -38.58 11.07
CA HIS A 5 31.89 -37.62 10.00
C HIS A 5 30.68 -36.74 9.67
N SER A 6 30.03 -36.20 10.70
CA SER A 6 28.94 -35.24 10.52
C SER A 6 29.45 -33.95 9.85
N TYR A 7 28.67 -33.38 8.94
CA TYR A 7 28.97 -32.07 8.37
C TYR A 7 28.41 -30.96 9.27
N TYR A 8 29.10 -29.82 9.32
CA TYR A 8 28.66 -28.64 10.07
C TYR A 8 28.76 -27.40 9.19
N THR A 9 27.85 -26.44 9.35
CA THR A 9 27.79 -25.22 8.51
C THR A 9 28.83 -24.17 8.89
N ASN A 10 29.41 -24.29 10.08
CA ASN A 10 30.40 -23.37 10.63
C ASN A 10 31.86 -23.84 10.44
N THR A 11 32.12 -24.90 9.68
CA THR A 11 33.49 -25.34 9.36
C THR A 11 34.07 -24.60 8.16
N ASP A 12 35.39 -24.43 8.14
CA ASP A 12 36.08 -23.74 7.04
C ASP A 12 35.84 -24.39 5.68
N GLU A 13 35.75 -25.72 5.62
CA GLU A 13 35.45 -26.47 4.39
C GLU A 13 34.06 -26.11 3.84
N ASN A 14 33.04 -26.07 4.69
CA ASN A 14 31.68 -25.77 4.27
C ASN A 14 31.52 -24.28 3.90
N ILE A 15 32.10 -23.38 4.71
CA ILE A 15 32.15 -21.96 4.40
C ILE A 15 32.85 -21.76 3.04
N GLY A 16 33.99 -22.40 2.81
CA GLY A 16 34.70 -22.35 1.53
C GLY A 16 33.85 -22.81 0.35
N GLY A 17 33.08 -23.90 0.52
CA GLY A 17 32.11 -24.38 -0.47
C GLY A 17 31.00 -23.35 -0.77
N ILE A 18 30.43 -22.72 0.27
CA ILE A 18 29.41 -21.67 0.13
C ILE A 18 29.99 -20.47 -0.64
N TRP A 19 31.19 -20.01 -0.28
CA TRP A 19 31.86 -18.91 -0.99
C TRP A 19 32.12 -19.23 -2.46
N TYR A 20 32.55 -20.46 -2.77
CA TYR A 20 32.74 -20.90 -4.14
C TYR A 20 31.41 -20.87 -4.93
N PHE A 21 30.33 -21.37 -4.35
CA PHE A 21 29.00 -21.33 -4.97
C PHE A 21 28.53 -19.88 -5.23
N LEU A 22 28.62 -19.01 -4.23
CA LEU A 22 28.25 -17.59 -4.38
C LEU A 22 29.08 -16.89 -5.45
N LYS A 23 30.38 -17.18 -5.53
CA LYS A 23 31.25 -16.68 -6.59
C LYS A 23 30.77 -17.13 -7.98
N LYS A 24 30.33 -18.39 -8.12
CA LYS A 24 29.76 -18.86 -9.40
C LYS A 24 28.47 -18.14 -9.76
N CYS A 25 27.57 -17.92 -8.80
CA CYS A 25 26.36 -17.13 -9.04
C CYS A 25 26.68 -15.69 -9.47
N ASP A 26 27.69 -15.07 -8.84
CA ASP A 26 28.17 -13.74 -9.20
C ASP A 26 28.82 -13.70 -10.60
N GLU A 27 29.67 -14.67 -10.94
CA GLU A 27 30.26 -14.84 -12.28
C GLU A 27 29.19 -14.98 -13.38
N HIS A 28 28.02 -15.54 -13.05
CA HIS A 28 26.86 -15.63 -13.94
C HIS A 28 25.93 -14.40 -13.91
N GLY A 29 26.20 -13.40 -13.07
CA GLY A 29 25.38 -12.20 -12.92
C GLY A 29 24.04 -12.42 -12.21
N TRP A 30 23.90 -13.51 -11.45
CA TRP A 30 22.66 -13.86 -10.73
C TRP A 30 22.51 -13.15 -9.39
N ILE A 31 23.59 -12.55 -8.87
CA ILE A 31 23.57 -11.76 -7.64
C ILE A 31 23.52 -10.28 -8.03
N GLN A 32 22.45 -9.60 -7.63
CA GLN A 32 22.28 -8.17 -7.90
C GLN A 32 21.86 -7.43 -6.62
N ARG A 33 22.29 -6.18 -6.54
CA ARG A 33 21.94 -5.28 -5.44
C ARG A 33 20.87 -4.31 -5.91
N GLU A 34 19.76 -4.29 -5.19
CA GLU A 34 18.62 -3.42 -5.46
C GLU A 34 18.14 -2.75 -4.18
N TYR A 35 17.44 -1.62 -4.33
CA TYR A 35 16.68 -0.96 -3.27
C TYR A 35 15.20 -1.17 -3.54
N LYS A 36 14.53 -1.96 -2.70
CA LYS A 36 13.11 -2.28 -2.85
C LYS A 36 12.44 -2.45 -1.48
N PRO A 37 11.12 -2.21 -1.38
CA PRO A 37 10.35 -2.59 -0.21
C PRO A 37 10.48 -4.10 0.03
N MET A 38 10.85 -4.48 1.25
CA MET A 38 11.01 -5.87 1.66
C MET A 38 10.38 -6.08 3.04
N PRO A 39 9.87 -7.29 3.33
CA PRO A 39 9.51 -7.67 4.68
C PRO A 39 10.67 -7.42 5.64
N TRP A 40 10.42 -6.66 6.70
CA TRP A 40 11.43 -6.24 7.66
C TRP A 40 11.07 -6.70 9.06
N CYS A 41 12.02 -7.31 9.76
CA CYS A 41 11.85 -7.63 11.17
C CYS A 41 12.44 -6.52 12.05
N PRO A 42 11.62 -5.68 12.71
CA PRO A 42 12.13 -4.61 13.55
C PRO A 42 12.89 -5.11 14.78
N ARG A 43 12.60 -6.33 15.25
CA ARG A 43 13.32 -6.97 16.36
C ARG A 43 14.74 -7.39 15.97
N CYS A 44 14.89 -7.98 14.79
CA CYS A 44 16.17 -8.51 14.33
C CYS A 44 17.02 -7.45 13.61
N GLY A 45 16.39 -6.39 13.08
CA GLY A 45 17.09 -5.35 12.32
C GLY A 45 17.57 -5.83 10.95
N THR A 46 16.83 -6.74 10.31
CA THR A 46 17.16 -7.27 8.98
C THR A 46 15.89 -7.58 8.17
N SER A 47 16.06 -7.58 6.84
CA SER A 47 15.04 -8.09 5.90
C SER A 47 14.90 -9.60 6.01
N LEU A 48 13.71 -10.10 5.68
CA LEU A 48 13.40 -11.52 5.63
C LEU A 48 13.16 -11.98 4.18
N SER A 49 13.49 -13.24 3.91
CA SER A 49 13.12 -13.94 2.69
C SER A 49 11.66 -14.43 2.75
N GLU A 50 11.06 -14.68 1.59
CA GLU A 50 9.69 -15.23 1.51
C GLU A 50 9.55 -16.59 2.21
N HIS A 51 10.59 -17.42 2.14
CA HIS A 51 10.61 -18.73 2.79
C HIS A 51 10.55 -18.61 4.32
N GLU A 52 11.15 -17.57 4.90
CA GLU A 52 11.07 -17.30 6.35
C GLU A 52 9.69 -16.81 6.80
N MET A 53 8.90 -16.25 5.90
CA MET A 53 7.53 -15.81 6.18
C MET A 53 6.49 -16.92 6.02
N THR A 54 6.87 -18.05 5.41
CA THR A 54 5.94 -19.13 5.16
C THR A 54 5.48 -19.73 6.49
N GLY A 55 4.15 -19.75 6.71
CA GLY A 55 3.55 -20.22 7.96
C GLY A 55 3.63 -19.24 9.13
N SER A 56 4.16 -18.02 8.94
CA SER A 56 4.22 -17.01 10.00
C SER A 56 2.96 -16.14 10.11
N TYR A 57 1.98 -16.35 9.23
CA TYR A 57 0.71 -15.63 9.25
C TYR A 57 -0.05 -15.86 10.55
N LYS A 58 -0.59 -14.77 11.10
CA LYS A 58 -1.40 -14.79 12.32
C LYS A 58 -2.61 -13.91 12.11
N MET A 59 -3.75 -14.38 12.61
CA MET A 59 -4.94 -13.52 12.70
C MET A 59 -4.67 -12.45 13.76
N MET A 60 -4.82 -11.20 13.35
CA MET A 60 -4.63 -10.03 14.19
C MET A 60 -5.75 -9.03 13.90
N THR A 61 -6.17 -8.33 14.93
CA THR A 61 -7.07 -7.18 14.77
C THR A 61 -6.24 -5.93 14.53
N HIS A 62 -6.51 -5.25 13.43
CA HIS A 62 -5.93 -3.94 13.12
C HIS A 62 -6.98 -2.84 13.30
N ASN A 63 -6.52 -1.65 13.66
CA ASN A 63 -7.36 -0.46 13.59
C ASN A 63 -7.50 -0.05 12.13
N SER A 64 -8.73 -0.03 11.65
CA SER A 64 -9.10 0.46 10.34
C SER A 64 -9.50 1.93 10.46
N VAL A 65 -8.91 2.79 9.62
CA VAL A 65 -9.24 4.22 9.60
C VAL A 65 -9.80 4.62 8.24
N TYR A 66 -10.81 5.50 8.29
CA TYR A 66 -11.36 6.17 7.13
C TYR A 66 -11.09 7.66 7.27
N PHE A 67 -10.63 8.29 6.20
CA PHE A 67 -10.25 9.70 6.21
C PHE A 67 -10.63 10.36 4.88
N LYS A 68 -10.83 11.68 4.94
CA LYS A 68 -11.37 12.47 3.83
C LYS A 68 -10.26 13.36 3.28
N LEU A 69 -10.03 13.32 1.97
CA LEU A 69 -9.05 14.15 1.29
C LEU A 69 -9.72 15.09 0.29
N PRO A 70 -9.67 16.41 0.48
CA PRO A 70 -10.22 17.38 -0.48
C PRO A 70 -9.59 17.27 -1.86
N ILE A 71 -10.42 17.28 -2.90
CA ILE A 71 -9.98 17.38 -4.29
C ILE A 71 -9.91 18.86 -4.65
N LYS A 72 -8.90 19.27 -5.42
CA LYS A 72 -8.67 20.68 -5.75
C LYS A 72 -9.55 21.17 -6.89
N GLU A 73 -9.84 20.31 -7.86
CA GLU A 73 -10.56 20.64 -9.09
C GLU A 73 -12.09 20.68 -8.89
N ILE A 74 -12.61 19.97 -7.89
CA ILE A 74 -14.05 19.83 -7.63
C ILE A 74 -14.36 19.98 -6.13
N PRO A 75 -15.55 20.48 -5.75
CA PRO A 75 -15.93 20.70 -4.35
C PRO A 75 -16.32 19.40 -3.62
N SER A 76 -15.54 18.33 -3.82
CA SER A 76 -15.77 16.99 -3.27
C SER A 76 -14.52 16.53 -2.51
N LYS A 77 -14.67 15.51 -1.66
CA LYS A 77 -13.56 14.87 -0.94
C LYS A 77 -13.51 13.39 -1.29
N MET A 78 -12.31 12.84 -1.48
CA MET A 78 -12.10 11.39 -1.58
C MET A 78 -12.23 10.77 -0.19
N LEU A 79 -13.02 9.70 -0.07
CA LEU A 79 -13.02 8.86 1.13
C LEU A 79 -12.00 7.75 0.94
N VAL A 80 -10.97 7.74 1.78
CA VAL A 80 -9.84 6.80 1.68
C VAL A 80 -9.81 5.94 2.94
N TRP A 81 -9.34 4.70 2.79
CA TRP A 81 -9.26 3.71 3.85
C TRP A 81 -7.84 3.14 3.98
N THR A 82 -7.41 2.86 5.22
CA THR A 82 -6.19 2.09 5.48
C THR A 82 -6.27 1.36 6.81
N THR A 83 -5.56 0.23 6.93
CA THR A 83 -5.31 -0.50 8.19
C THR A 83 -3.95 -0.14 8.81
N THR A 84 -3.14 0.67 8.10
CA THR A 84 -1.77 1.04 8.50
C THR A 84 -1.63 2.56 8.60
N PRO A 85 -2.29 3.22 9.57
CA PRO A 85 -2.31 4.69 9.66
C PRO A 85 -0.93 5.35 9.76
N TRP A 86 0.08 4.61 10.23
CA TRP A 86 1.46 5.10 10.30
C TRP A 86 2.07 5.41 8.91
N THR A 87 1.53 4.86 7.82
CA THR A 87 2.01 5.10 6.43
C THR A 87 1.58 6.46 5.89
N LEU A 88 0.56 7.09 6.49
CA LEU A 88 -0.10 8.26 5.90
C LEU A 88 0.81 9.48 5.80
N SER A 89 1.84 9.57 6.65
CA SER A 89 2.87 10.62 6.60
C SER A 89 3.75 10.54 5.34
N SER A 90 3.76 9.38 4.68
CA SER A 90 4.52 9.10 3.46
C SER A 90 3.61 8.98 2.23
N ASN A 91 2.36 9.42 2.32
CA ASN A 91 1.46 9.40 1.17
C ASN A 91 1.97 10.33 0.06
N VAL A 92 1.98 9.84 -1.18
CA VAL A 92 2.43 10.61 -2.35
C VAL A 92 1.39 10.67 -3.47
N ALA A 93 0.47 9.71 -3.53
CA ALA A 93 -0.61 9.67 -4.51
C ALA A 93 -1.86 8.95 -3.96
N LEU A 94 -2.98 9.11 -4.64
CA LEU A 94 -4.13 8.22 -4.51
C LEU A 94 -4.26 7.40 -5.78
N ALA A 95 -4.54 6.11 -5.66
CA ALA A 95 -4.78 5.24 -6.79
C ALA A 95 -6.27 4.89 -6.89
N VAL A 96 -6.76 4.93 -8.12
CA VAL A 96 -8.13 4.54 -8.50
C VAL A 96 -8.06 3.60 -9.70
N ASN A 97 -8.98 2.66 -9.80
CA ASN A 97 -9.09 1.83 -10.99
C ASN A 97 -9.90 2.58 -12.05
N PRO A 98 -9.36 2.82 -13.26
CA PRO A 98 -10.04 3.63 -14.28
C PRO A 98 -11.36 3.01 -14.77
N GLU A 99 -11.48 1.68 -14.71
CA GLU A 99 -12.61 0.93 -15.29
C GLU A 99 -13.76 0.69 -14.30
N ILE A 100 -13.56 0.89 -12.99
CA ILE A 100 -14.61 0.69 -11.99
C ILE A 100 -15.49 1.94 -11.83
N ASP A 101 -16.71 1.72 -11.35
CA ASP A 101 -17.67 2.78 -11.07
C ASP A 101 -17.43 3.40 -9.70
N TYR A 102 -17.30 4.72 -9.68
CA TYR A 102 -17.28 5.55 -8.48
C TYR A 102 -18.59 6.33 -8.38
N VAL A 103 -18.89 6.79 -7.18
CA VAL A 103 -20.06 7.63 -6.91
C VAL A 103 -19.68 8.87 -6.13
N GLU A 104 -20.40 9.95 -6.41
CA GLU A 104 -20.39 11.15 -5.59
C GLU A 104 -21.63 11.15 -4.70
N VAL A 105 -21.43 11.25 -3.39
CA VAL A 105 -22.46 11.03 -2.38
C VAL A 105 -22.54 12.23 -1.46
N LYS A 106 -23.76 12.73 -1.25
CA LYS A 106 -24.06 13.69 -0.20
C LYS A 106 -24.16 12.94 1.14
N VAL A 107 -23.47 13.44 2.15
CA VAL A 107 -23.44 12.86 3.50
C VAL A 107 -23.94 13.86 4.54
N ARG A 108 -24.28 13.38 5.75
CA ARG A 108 -24.72 14.24 6.86
C ARG A 108 -23.54 14.84 7.61
N SER A 109 -22.43 14.10 7.68
CA SER A 109 -21.23 14.44 8.45
C SER A 109 -20.30 15.46 7.79
N ASP A 110 -20.59 15.88 6.56
CA ASP A 110 -19.75 16.81 5.79
C ASP A 110 -20.63 17.69 4.92
N GLU A 111 -20.24 18.96 4.80
CA GLU A 111 -20.90 19.90 3.89
C GLU A 111 -20.54 19.61 2.43
N LYS A 112 -19.35 19.05 2.18
CA LYS A 112 -18.91 18.62 0.86
C LYS A 112 -19.34 17.18 0.57
N THR A 113 -19.44 16.86 -0.70
CA THR A 113 -19.73 15.49 -1.16
C THR A 113 -18.52 14.58 -0.98
N LEU A 114 -18.77 13.29 -0.81
CA LEU A 114 -17.73 12.26 -0.74
C LEU A 114 -17.70 11.44 -2.02
N ILE A 115 -16.49 11.07 -2.45
CA ILE A 115 -16.26 10.17 -3.58
C ILE A 115 -15.66 8.87 -3.05
N LEU A 116 -16.23 7.75 -3.49
CA LEU A 116 -15.83 6.38 -3.18
C LEU A 116 -16.33 5.42 -4.26
N ALA A 117 -15.79 4.20 -4.30
CA ALA A 117 -16.28 3.18 -5.20
C ALA A 117 -17.76 2.87 -4.93
N LYS A 118 -18.52 2.60 -5.98
CA LYS A 118 -19.96 2.31 -5.89
C LYS A 118 -20.28 1.13 -4.96
N ASN A 119 -19.42 0.11 -4.93
CA ASN A 119 -19.57 -1.05 -4.05
C ASN A 119 -19.29 -0.71 -2.58
N ALA A 120 -18.51 0.34 -2.31
CA ALA A 120 -18.12 0.78 -0.97
C ALA A 120 -19.17 1.68 -0.28
N ILE A 121 -20.29 2.01 -0.95
CA ILE A 121 -21.37 2.86 -0.39
C ILE A 121 -21.88 2.34 0.96
N GLY A 122 -21.85 1.02 1.18
CA GLY A 122 -22.26 0.39 2.43
C GLY A 122 -21.51 0.91 3.65
N HIS A 123 -20.24 1.33 3.50
CA HIS A 123 -19.42 1.86 4.59
C HIS A 123 -19.93 3.20 5.15
N LEU A 124 -20.78 3.92 4.41
CA LEU A 124 -21.37 5.17 4.89
C LEU A 124 -22.55 4.96 5.85
N GLY A 125 -23.20 3.79 5.84
CA GLY A 125 -24.36 3.51 6.69
C GLY A 125 -25.42 4.62 6.64
N ASP A 126 -25.83 5.09 7.82
CA ASP A 126 -26.84 6.16 8.00
C ASP A 126 -26.32 7.58 7.67
N ASP A 127 -25.00 7.74 7.45
CA ASP A 127 -24.42 9.02 7.07
C ASP A 127 -24.74 9.37 5.61
N LYS A 128 -25.01 8.36 4.78
CA LYS A 128 -25.44 8.55 3.39
C LYS A 128 -26.79 9.26 3.34
N VAL A 129 -26.84 10.37 2.61
CA VAL A 129 -28.10 11.08 2.28
C VAL A 129 -28.58 10.67 0.89
N GLU A 130 -27.75 10.90 -0.12
CA GLU A 130 -28.14 10.77 -1.53
C GLU A 130 -26.92 10.51 -2.42
N VAL A 131 -27.07 9.66 -3.42
CA VAL A 131 -26.07 9.50 -4.49
C VAL A 131 -26.40 10.50 -5.59
N LEU A 132 -25.48 11.43 -5.85
CA LEU A 132 -25.69 12.52 -6.80
C LEU A 132 -25.40 12.10 -8.24
N ARG A 133 -24.30 11.35 -8.42
CA ARG A 133 -23.89 10.81 -9.73
C ARG A 133 -23.00 9.59 -9.58
N ALA A 134 -22.98 8.77 -10.63
CA ALA A 134 -22.03 7.67 -10.80
C ALA A 134 -21.19 7.95 -12.06
N PHE A 135 -19.91 7.57 -12.02
CA PHE A 135 -18.94 7.85 -13.08
C PHE A 135 -17.78 6.85 -13.06
N LYS A 136 -16.95 6.85 -14.10
CA LYS A 136 -15.77 5.98 -14.18
C LYS A 136 -14.57 6.56 -13.46
N GLY A 137 -13.73 5.70 -12.87
CA GLY A 137 -12.50 6.13 -12.20
C GLY A 137 -11.56 6.94 -13.10
N SER A 138 -11.63 6.70 -14.41
CA SER A 138 -10.90 7.48 -15.42
C SER A 138 -11.15 8.99 -15.35
N GLU A 139 -12.33 9.43 -14.86
CA GLU A 139 -12.64 10.86 -14.70
C GLU A 139 -11.86 11.52 -13.54
N LEU A 140 -11.32 10.74 -12.60
CA LEU A 140 -10.55 11.26 -11.47
C LEU A 140 -9.05 11.30 -11.75
N VAL A 141 -8.57 10.52 -12.71
CA VAL A 141 -7.14 10.39 -12.99
C VAL A 141 -6.57 11.74 -13.41
N GLY A 142 -5.50 12.17 -12.73
CA GLY A 142 -4.85 13.46 -12.94
C GLY A 142 -5.37 14.60 -12.09
N TYR A 143 -6.47 14.43 -11.33
CA TYR A 143 -6.89 15.42 -10.34
C TYR A 143 -5.93 15.46 -9.15
N HIS A 144 -5.87 16.61 -8.50
CA HIS A 144 -5.02 16.84 -7.36
C HIS A 144 -5.84 16.84 -6.07
N TYR A 145 -5.19 16.46 -4.98
CA TYR A 145 -5.80 16.48 -3.66
C TYR A 145 -4.91 17.20 -2.65
N GLU A 146 -5.50 17.56 -1.52
CA GLU A 146 -4.78 18.06 -0.35
C GLU A 146 -4.32 16.89 0.51
N THR A 147 -3.02 16.82 0.82
CA THR A 147 -2.46 15.75 1.68
C THR A 147 -2.99 15.82 3.12
N CYS A 148 -2.99 14.68 3.82
CA CYS A 148 -3.34 14.61 5.25
C CYS A 148 -2.40 15.44 6.14
N PHE A 149 -1.15 15.65 5.70
CA PHE A 149 -0.10 16.23 6.53
C PHE A 149 0.67 17.33 5.80
N PRO A 150 0.02 18.46 5.47
CA PRO A 150 0.66 19.54 4.72
C PRO A 150 1.85 20.17 5.46
N ASP A 151 1.87 20.04 6.79
CA ASP A 151 2.91 20.63 7.65
C ASP A 151 4.20 19.78 7.72
N ILE A 152 4.20 18.55 7.18
CA ILE A 152 5.40 17.71 7.15
C ILE A 152 6.34 18.22 6.03
N PRO A 153 7.59 18.61 6.34
CA PRO A 153 8.50 19.15 5.33
C PRO A 153 8.76 18.21 4.14
N ALA A 154 8.79 16.90 4.38
CA ALA A 154 8.96 15.89 3.33
C ALA A 154 7.77 15.80 2.37
N GLN A 155 6.60 16.30 2.75
CA GLN A 155 5.42 16.40 1.88
C GLN A 155 5.45 17.65 1.00
N SER A 156 6.32 18.61 1.32
CA SER A 156 6.47 19.83 0.52
C SER A 156 7.06 19.52 -0.86
N GLY A 157 6.40 20.01 -1.90
CA GLY A 157 6.83 19.79 -3.29
C GLY A 157 6.39 18.46 -3.90
N ILE A 158 5.67 17.61 -3.16
CA ILE A 158 5.04 16.42 -3.74
C ILE A 158 3.82 16.84 -4.56
N ASP A 159 3.76 16.31 -5.78
CA ASP A 159 2.63 16.44 -6.68
C ASP A 159 1.52 15.44 -6.29
N HIS A 160 0.75 15.78 -5.25
CA HIS A 160 -0.34 14.94 -4.73
C HIS A 160 -1.48 14.83 -5.75
N LYS A 161 -1.42 13.75 -6.54
CA LYS A 161 -2.38 13.48 -7.62
C LYS A 161 -2.99 12.10 -7.54
N ILE A 162 -4.11 11.97 -8.25
CA ILE A 162 -4.80 10.71 -8.45
C ILE A 162 -4.21 10.00 -9.68
N VAL A 163 -3.79 8.75 -9.51
CA VAL A 163 -3.19 7.90 -10.55
C VAL A 163 -4.09 6.70 -10.86
N ALA A 164 -4.00 6.21 -12.08
CA ALA A 164 -4.68 4.98 -12.49
C ALA A 164 -3.89 3.76 -11.96
N TRP A 165 -4.60 2.80 -11.38
CA TRP A 165 -4.03 1.49 -11.04
C TRP A 165 -5.10 0.40 -11.10
N ASP A 166 -4.90 -0.56 -12.00
CA ASP A 166 -5.90 -1.59 -12.33
C ASP A 166 -6.06 -2.65 -11.22
N ASP A 167 -5.09 -2.80 -10.32
CA ASP A 167 -5.19 -3.74 -9.20
C ASP A 167 -6.02 -3.19 -8.02
N VAL A 168 -6.45 -1.93 -8.09
CA VAL A 168 -7.37 -1.39 -7.07
C VAL A 168 -8.70 -2.12 -7.20
N ALA A 169 -8.99 -2.93 -6.19
CA ALA A 169 -10.22 -3.68 -6.08
C ALA A 169 -11.33 -2.86 -5.41
N ALA A 170 -12.59 -3.21 -5.71
CA ALA A 170 -13.78 -2.53 -5.20
C ALA A 170 -14.47 -3.30 -4.06
N ASP A 171 -13.87 -4.39 -3.60
CA ASP A 171 -14.42 -5.32 -2.60
C ASP A 171 -13.93 -5.03 -1.18
N GLU A 172 -12.78 -4.38 -1.02
CA GLU A 172 -12.24 -3.95 0.28
C GLU A 172 -12.05 -2.43 0.39
N GLY A 173 -12.42 -1.88 1.55
CA GLY A 173 -12.26 -0.46 1.85
C GLY A 173 -13.15 0.44 0.99
N THR A 174 -12.58 1.49 0.39
CA THR A 174 -13.34 2.51 -0.35
C THR A 174 -13.14 2.44 -1.87
N GLY A 175 -12.33 1.49 -2.36
CA GLY A 175 -11.86 1.46 -3.74
C GLY A 175 -10.98 2.65 -4.13
N ILE A 176 -10.41 3.34 -3.15
CA ILE A 176 -9.43 4.41 -3.31
C ILE A 176 -8.25 4.07 -2.41
N VAL A 177 -7.07 3.88 -2.98
CA VAL A 177 -5.90 3.41 -2.24
C VAL A 177 -4.91 4.55 -2.07
N HIS A 178 -4.47 4.81 -0.83
CA HIS A 178 -3.37 5.74 -0.62
C HIS A 178 -2.04 5.05 -0.96
N ILE A 179 -1.16 5.74 -1.67
CA ILE A 179 0.13 5.21 -2.12
C ILE A 179 1.24 5.87 -1.29
N ALA A 180 2.11 5.05 -0.71
CA ALA A 180 3.24 5.45 0.12
C ALA A 180 4.46 4.55 -0.18
N PRO A 181 5.25 4.87 -1.23
CA PRO A 181 6.40 4.09 -1.66
C PRO A 181 7.64 4.32 -0.78
#